data_AF-A0A366X7K9-F1
#
_entry.id   AF-A0A366X7K9-F1
#
_cell.length_a   1.000
_cell.length_b   1.000
_cell.length_c   1.000
_cell.angle_alpha   90.00
_cell.angle_beta   90.00
_cell.angle_gamma   90.00
#
_symmetry.space_group_name_H-M   'P 1'
#
loop_
_entity.id
_entity.type
_entity.pdbx_description
1 polymer ?
#
loop_
_entity_poly.entity_id
_entity_poly.type
_entity_poly.pdbx_seq_one_letter_code
_entity_poly.pdbx_strand_id
1 'polypeptide(L)'
;MSRFDKLHPDLRRWLQRAMLSWSVKSAERIWAKALRQNHGSVQAALTELDRLERALMFRDIERIWGPDHPGLIDGPARRTAA
;
A
#
# COMPACT_ATOMS: atom_id res chain seq x y z
N MET A 1 -7.10 3.97 -25.09
CA MET A 1 -7.38 4.38 -23.69
C MET A 1 -6.84 3.33 -22.75
N SER A 2 -5.90 3.71 -21.89
CA SER A 2 -5.18 2.79 -21.00
C SER A 2 -6.08 2.31 -19.86
N ARG A 3 -5.78 1.16 -19.27
CA ARG A 3 -6.46 0.66 -18.06
C ARG A 3 -6.39 1.68 -16.91
N PHE A 4 -5.31 2.47 -16.87
CA PHE A 4 -5.12 3.57 -15.93
C PHE A 4 -6.20 4.67 -16.05
N ASP A 5 -6.64 4.98 -17.27
CA ASP A 5 -7.64 6.02 -17.54
C ASP A 5 -9.05 5.62 -17.06
N LYS A 6 -9.27 4.32 -16.83
CA LYS A 6 -10.54 3.76 -16.35
C LYS A 6 -10.60 3.60 -14.83
N LEU A 7 -9.51 3.89 -14.12
CA LEU A 7 -9.46 3.78 -12.66
C LEU A 7 -10.27 4.87 -11.98
N HIS A 8 -10.77 4.53 -10.78
CA HIS A 8 -11.35 5.50 -9.86
C HIS A 8 -10.37 6.68 -9.63
N PRO A 9 -10.84 7.94 -9.61
CA PRO A 9 -9.96 9.10 -9.46
C PRO A 9 -9.04 9.01 -8.23
N ASP A 10 -9.55 8.56 -7.10
CA ASP A 10 -8.75 8.41 -5.86
C ASP A 10 -7.68 7.32 -5.97
N LEU A 11 -8.01 6.19 -6.59
CA LEU A 11 -7.02 5.13 -6.85
C LEU A 11 -5.92 5.62 -7.80
N ARG A 12 -6.29 6.43 -8.80
CA ARG A 12 -5.34 7.03 -9.72
C ARG A 12 -4.39 7.99 -9.01
N ARG A 13 -4.94 8.88 -8.18
CA ARG A 13 -4.16 9.81 -7.36
C ARG A 13 -3.24 9.06 -6.40
N TRP A 14 -3.73 7.99 -5.79
CA TRP A 14 -2.93 7.13 -4.93
C TRP A 14 -1.75 6.51 -5.70
N LEU A 15 -1.99 5.93 -6.88
CA LEU A 15 -0.91 5.37 -7.71
C LEU A 15 0.14 6.41 -8.13
N GLN A 16 -0.25 7.67 -8.32
CA GLN A 16 0.67 8.75 -8.67
C GLN A 16 1.59 9.16 -7.50
N ARG A 17 1.17 8.93 -6.25
CA ARG A 17 1.95 9.25 -5.05
C ARG A 17 2.58 8.03 -4.37
N ALA A 18 2.26 6.83 -4.83
CA ALA A 18 2.74 5.59 -4.26
C ALA A 18 4.27 5.55 -4.32
N MET A 19 4.90 5.09 -3.24
CA MET A 19 6.36 5.00 -3.16
C MET A 19 6.90 3.84 -3.99
N LEU A 20 6.13 2.75 -4.09
CA LEU A 20 6.52 1.60 -4.89
C LEU A 20 5.95 1.70 -6.31
N SER A 21 6.69 1.14 -7.28
CA SER A 21 6.21 1.00 -8.66
C SER A 21 5.15 -0.10 -8.77
N TRP A 22 3.93 0.20 -8.30
CA TRP A 22 2.80 -0.72 -8.35
C TRP A 22 2.31 -0.94 -9.77
N SER A 23 2.01 -2.20 -10.12
CA SER A 23 1.22 -2.45 -11.33
C SER A 23 -0.23 -2.04 -11.09
N VAL A 24 -0.84 -1.40 -12.10
CA VAL A 24 -2.26 -0.97 -12.08
C VAL A 24 -3.19 -2.12 -11.69
N LYS A 25 -2.95 -3.32 -12.22
CA LYS A 25 -3.77 -4.51 -11.97
C LYS A 25 -3.75 -4.92 -10.49
N SER A 26 -2.58 -4.88 -9.84
CA SER A 26 -2.46 -5.24 -8.44
C SER A 26 -3.15 -4.23 -7.53
N ALA A 27 -2.94 -2.93 -7.78
CA ALA A 27 -3.56 -1.87 -7.01
C ALA A 27 -5.10 -1.90 -7.15
N GLU A 28 -5.62 -2.07 -8.36
CA GLU A 28 -7.06 -2.18 -8.63
C GLU A 28 -7.68 -3.41 -7.94
N ARG A 29 -6.99 -4.55 -7.92
CA ARG A 29 -7.46 -5.77 -7.23
C ARG A 29 -7.57 -5.55 -5.71
N ILE A 30 -6.57 -4.91 -5.11
CA ILE A 30 -6.58 -4.58 -3.68
C ILE A 30 -7.68 -3.57 -3.37
N TRP A 31 -7.76 -2.51 -4.16
CA TRP A 31 -8.81 -1.49 -4.07
C TRP A 31 -10.20 -2.08 -4.09
N ALA A 32 -10.52 -2.90 -5.10
CA ALA A 32 -11.83 -3.53 -5.24
C ALA A 32 -12.14 -4.46 -4.07
N LYS A 33 -11.14 -5.22 -3.58
CA LYS A 33 -11.30 -6.06 -2.38
C LYS A 33 -11.61 -5.21 -1.15
N ALA A 34 -10.86 -4.14 -0.92
CA ALA A 34 -11.03 -3.28 0.24
C ALA A 34 -12.37 -2.53 0.21
N LEU A 35 -12.82 -2.05 -0.95
CA LEU A 35 -14.15 -1.47 -1.10
C LEU A 35 -15.25 -2.48 -0.75
N ARG A 36 -15.16 -3.72 -1.24
CA ARG A 36 -16.13 -4.78 -0.92
C ARG A 36 -16.18 -5.10 0.57
N GLN A 37 -15.03 -5.07 1.26
CA GLN A 37 -14.94 -5.37 2.68
C GLN A 37 -15.40 -4.22 3.58
N ASN A 38 -15.31 -2.98 3.11
CA ASN A 38 -15.62 -1.78 3.89
C ASN A 38 -16.85 -1.03 3.36
N HIS A 39 -17.83 -1.75 2.81
CA HIS A 39 -19.11 -1.20 2.33
C HIS A 39 -18.96 0.00 1.37
N GLY A 40 -17.94 -0.03 0.50
CA GLY A 40 -17.66 1.04 -0.47
C GLY A 40 -16.87 2.23 0.09
N SER A 41 -16.34 2.13 1.31
CA SER A 41 -15.51 3.20 1.89
C SER A 41 -14.18 3.37 1.15
N VAL A 42 -14.09 4.46 0.39
CA VAL A 42 -12.90 4.91 -0.35
C VAL A 42 -11.71 5.09 0.60
N GLN A 43 -11.94 5.72 1.76
CA GLN A 43 -10.88 5.99 2.72
C GLN A 43 -10.29 4.71 3.31
N ALA A 44 -11.13 3.72 3.59
CA ALA A 44 -10.67 2.41 4.05
C ALA A 44 -9.85 1.69 2.96
N ALA A 45 -10.25 1.81 1.69
CA ALA A 45 -9.49 1.24 0.58
C ALA A 45 -8.12 1.91 0.38
N LEU A 46 -8.04 3.24 0.50
CA LEU A 46 -6.75 3.96 0.49
C LEU A 46 -5.86 3.55 1.66
N THR A 47 -6.44 3.39 2.85
CA THR A 47 -5.71 2.99 4.06
C THR A 47 -5.12 1.59 3.91
N GLU A 48 -5.88 0.65 3.33
CA GLU A 48 -5.40 -0.71 3.08
C GLU A 48 -4.28 -0.74 2.02
N LEU A 49 -4.36 0.11 0.99
CA LEU A 49 -3.28 0.27 0.01
C LEU A 49 -2.00 0.82 0.66
N ASP A 50 -2.10 1.90 1.45
CA ASP A 50 -0.97 2.46 2.19
C ASP A 50 -0.35 1.43 3.15
N ARG A 51 -1.19 0.61 3.81
CA ARG A 51 -0.74 -0.47 4.70
C ARG A 51 0.08 -1.51 3.95
N LEU A 52 -0.41 -1.97 2.79
CA LEU A 52 0.26 -2.99 1.99
C LEU A 52 1.55 -2.46 1.36
N GLU A 53 1.57 -1.20 0.93
CA GLU A 53 2.80 -0.55 0.45
C GLU A 53 3.87 -0.54 1.53
N ARG A 54 3.54 -0.10 2.75
CA ARG A 54 4.47 -0.11 3.87
C ARG A 54 4.96 -1.52 4.20
N ALA A 55 4.07 -2.51 4.21
CA ALA A 55 4.46 -3.90 4.48
C ALA A 55 5.44 -4.45 3.44
N LEU A 56 5.22 -4.16 2.14
CA LEU A 56 6.14 -4.53 1.07
C LEU A 56 7.48 -3.79 1.20
N MET A 57 7.43 -2.49 1.49
CA MET A 57 8.62 -1.67 1.70
C MET A 57 9.47 -2.21 2.84
N PHE A 58 8.88 -2.56 3.99
CA PHE A 58 9.61 -3.16 5.11
C PHE A 58 10.19 -4.52 4.76
N ARG A 59 9.43 -5.37 4.05
CA ARG A 59 9.94 -6.66 3.59
C ARG A 59 11.15 -6.51 2.67
N ASP A 60 11.10 -5.57 1.74
CA ASP A 60 12.24 -5.30 0.86
C ASP A 60 13.41 -4.70 1.64
N ILE A 61 13.14 -3.82 2.61
CA ILE A 61 14.18 -3.26 3.47
C ILE A 61 14.91 -4.35 4.25
N GLU A 62 14.16 -5.21 4.91
CA GLU A 62 14.70 -6.34 5.68
C GLU A 62 15.49 -7.30 4.80
N ARG A 63 14.99 -7.60 3.60
CA ARG A 63 15.67 -8.51 2.67
C ARG A 63 16.98 -7.93 2.11
N ILE A 64 17.03 -6.62 1.83
CA ILE A 64 18.17 -5.98 1.16
C ILE A 64 19.23 -5.52 2.15
N TRP A 65 18.82 -4.88 3.25
CA TRP A 65 19.72 -4.25 4.22
C TRP A 65 19.78 -4.98 5.57
N GLY A 66 18.92 -5.98 5.79
CA GLY A 66 18.87 -6.72 7.05
C GLY A 66 17.92 -6.12 8.10
N PRO A 67 17.67 -6.84 9.21
CA PRO A 67 16.70 -6.48 10.24
C PRO A 67 17.11 -5.26 11.09
N ASP A 68 18.40 -4.91 11.11
CA ASP A 68 18.94 -3.79 11.89
C ASP A 68 18.85 -2.44 11.16
N HIS A 69 18.29 -2.41 9.95
CA HIS A 69 18.14 -1.17 9.20
C HIS A 69 17.23 -0.17 9.95
N PRO A 70 17.62 1.11 10.12
CA PRO A 70 16.86 2.09 10.90
C PRO A 70 15.41 2.25 10.45
N GLY A 71 15.12 2.09 9.16
CA GLY A 71 13.76 2.10 8.61
C GLY A 71 12.84 1.00 9.15
N LEU A 72 13.35 -0.07 9.78
CA LEU A 72 12.56 -1.11 10.45
C LEU A 72 12.38 -0.85 11.96
N ILE A 73 13.27 -0.06 12.55
CA ILE A 73 13.30 0.22 14.00
C ILE A 73 12.08 1.04 14.43
N ASP A 74 11.65 1.98 13.57
CA ASP A 74 10.44 2.81 13.76
C ASP A 74 9.17 2.20 13.11
N GLY A 75 9.26 0.95 12.62
CA GLY A 75 8.17 0.26 11.96
C GLY A 75 7.04 -0.16 12.91
N PRO A 76 5.83 -0.45 12.39
CA PRO A 76 4.67 -0.82 13.21
C PRO A 76 4.86 -2.09 14.04
N ALA A 77 5.86 -2.93 13.74
CA ALA A 77 6.15 -4.17 14.45
C ALA A 77 6.81 -3.97 15.83
N ARG A 78 7.52 -2.85 16.08
CA ARG A 78 8.14 -2.58 17.40
C ARG A 78 7.29 -1.72 18.34
N ARG A 79 6.24 -1.05 17.84
CA ARG A 79 5.40 -0.15 18.66
C ARG A 79 4.55 -0.86 19.72
N THR A 80 4.55 -2.18 19.77
CA THR A 80 3.84 -3.00 20.78
C THR A 80 4.71 -3.48 21.94
N ALA A 81 5.96 -3.02 22.06
CA ALA A 81 6.81 -3.30 23.22
C ALA A 81 6.98 -2.02 24.06
N ALA A 82 5.95 -1.67 24.84
CA ALA A 82 6.01 -0.70 25.93
C ALA A 82 5.01 -1.12 27.02
#